data_AF-A0AAZ1XYX6-F1
#
_entry.id   AF-A0AAZ1XYX6-F1
#
_cell.length_a   1.000
_cell.length_b   1.000
_cell.length_c   1.000
_cell.angle_alpha   90.00
_cell.angle_beta   90.00
_cell.angle_gamma   90.00
#
_symmetry.space_group_name_H-M   'P 1'
#
loop_
_entity.id
_entity.type
_entity.pdbx_description
1 polymer ?
#
loop_
_entity_poly.entity_id
_entity_poly.type
_entity_poly.pdbx_seq_one_letter_code
_entity_poly.pdbx_strand_id
1 'polypeptide(L)'
;MKDMISGIESRSFEGPENKGKNPKYSLTDLDNENFRTVGEIIAVSLAQGGPSPAFFKEWCYNFLCSGEVDFSCLSKEDVADVESSLLISKVEDAADIQSLMMWADEIVSCGYTNQIKMDSKESMIRAIVLHSTTRLIPMLQQLRKGMELYGLVNLMAVNPEACHSLFVPGKILKPDADFIMMSCQPHFSEKGTSRERTERKIINFLQDFLQEIEASEKTSETFSNITDGNTGGAGGEKSESLAVQHVLQWMTGQSHVPILPDEKRHFKITCKFDHECKERLEDHSICYPVVSACTCTVTFPVQHLDMYTMFKTIMSPAVRYGGGFHRV
;
A
#
# COMPACT_ATOMS: atom_id res chain seq x y z
N MET A 1 1.56 -8.83 -8.73
CA MET A 1 0.79 -8.59 -7.48
C MET A 1 0.66 -7.10 -7.17
N LYS A 2 1.66 -6.25 -7.46
CA LYS A 2 1.54 -4.77 -7.42
C LYS A 2 0.32 -4.22 -8.19
N ASP A 3 0.04 -4.76 -9.37
CA ASP A 3 -1.10 -4.33 -10.19
C ASP A 3 -2.48 -4.73 -9.65
N MET A 4 -2.52 -5.65 -8.68
CA MET A 4 -3.79 -6.21 -8.20
C MET A 4 -4.47 -5.27 -7.20
N ILE A 5 -3.72 -4.71 -6.24
CA ILE A 5 -4.29 -3.77 -5.26
C ILE A 5 -4.69 -2.45 -5.93
N SER A 6 -3.88 -1.91 -6.85
CA SER A 6 -4.24 -0.73 -7.65
C SER A 6 -5.42 -0.99 -8.61
N GLY A 7 -5.47 -2.19 -9.21
CA GLY A 7 -6.60 -2.62 -10.02
C GLY A 7 -7.91 -2.75 -9.21
N ILE A 8 -7.83 -3.27 -7.99
CA ILE A 8 -8.94 -3.32 -7.04
C ILE A 8 -9.38 -1.92 -6.63
N GLU A 9 -8.43 -1.05 -6.28
CA GLU A 9 -8.68 0.32 -5.89
C GLU A 9 -9.48 1.07 -6.97
N SER A 10 -9.05 0.99 -8.23
CA SER A 10 -9.73 1.66 -9.35
C SER A 10 -11.10 1.08 -9.70
N ARG A 11 -11.31 -0.23 -9.48
CA ARG A 11 -12.56 -0.91 -9.84
C ARG A 11 -13.62 -0.84 -8.74
N SER A 12 -13.22 -1.02 -7.49
CA SER A 12 -14.12 -1.28 -6.37
C SER A 12 -14.24 -0.12 -5.38
N PHE A 13 -13.44 0.93 -5.53
CA PHE A 13 -13.43 2.09 -4.63
C PHE A 13 -13.55 3.40 -5.38
N GLU A 14 -14.10 4.42 -4.73
CA GLU A 14 -14.29 5.76 -5.28
C GLU A 14 -13.96 6.84 -4.24
N GLY A 15 -13.54 8.00 -4.74
CA GLY A 15 -13.07 9.12 -3.92
C GLY A 15 -11.69 9.63 -4.36
N PRO A 16 -11.27 10.80 -3.86
CA PRO A 16 -9.98 11.39 -4.20
C PRO A 16 -8.83 10.65 -3.50
N GLU A 17 -7.73 10.40 -4.23
CA GLU A 17 -6.56 9.65 -3.73
C GLU A 17 -6.03 10.18 -2.39
N ASN A 18 -5.94 11.51 -2.25
CA ASN A 18 -5.33 12.15 -1.07
C ASN A 18 -6.23 12.22 0.17
N LYS A 19 -7.53 11.86 0.10
CA LYS A 19 -8.45 11.92 1.25
C LYS A 19 -9.11 10.58 1.57
N GLY A 20 -8.61 9.51 0.95
CA GLY A 20 -9.18 8.17 1.06
C GLY A 20 -10.43 7.98 0.21
N LYS A 21 -10.76 6.72 0.03
CA LYS A 21 -11.81 6.20 -0.83
C LYS A 21 -12.79 5.36 -0.01
N ASN A 22 -14.04 5.38 -0.46
CA ASN A 22 -15.09 4.49 0.01
C ASN A 22 -15.25 3.32 -0.96
N PRO A 23 -15.82 2.19 -0.53
CA PRO A 23 -16.32 1.19 -1.48
C PRO A 23 -17.31 1.86 -2.44
N LYS A 24 -17.19 1.55 -3.73
CA LYS A 24 -18.15 2.00 -4.73
C LYS A 24 -19.50 1.33 -4.46
N TYR A 25 -20.58 2.09 -4.46
CA TYR A 25 -21.89 1.47 -4.27
C TYR A 25 -22.29 0.65 -5.51
N SER A 26 -22.36 -0.67 -5.34
CA SER A 26 -22.77 -1.60 -6.40
C SER A 26 -23.47 -2.82 -5.78
N LEU A 27 -24.78 -2.91 -5.97
CA LEU A 27 -25.56 -4.08 -5.52
C LEU A 27 -25.24 -5.32 -6.34
N THR A 28 -24.85 -5.15 -7.61
CA THR A 28 -24.38 -6.26 -8.45
C THR A 28 -23.07 -6.85 -7.93
N ASP A 29 -22.11 -6.01 -7.53
CA ASP A 29 -20.85 -6.49 -6.94
C ASP A 29 -21.07 -7.09 -5.55
N LEU A 30 -22.01 -6.54 -4.77
CA LEU A 30 -22.42 -7.10 -3.47
C LEU A 30 -23.04 -8.49 -3.62
N ASP A 31 -23.98 -8.67 -4.55
CA ASP A 31 -24.68 -9.94 -4.80
C ASP A 31 -23.71 -11.04 -5.28
N ASN A 32 -22.71 -10.65 -6.09
CA ASN A 32 -21.67 -11.56 -6.58
C ASN A 32 -20.55 -11.86 -5.56
N GLU A 33 -20.65 -11.37 -4.32
CA GLU A 33 -19.60 -11.45 -3.30
C GLU A 33 -18.22 -10.86 -3.71
N ASN A 34 -18.23 -9.86 -4.59
CA ASN A 34 -16.99 -9.26 -5.08
C ASN A 34 -16.25 -8.51 -3.97
N PHE A 35 -16.94 -7.84 -3.04
CA PHE A 35 -16.26 -7.17 -1.92
C PHE A 35 -15.62 -8.16 -0.94
N ARG A 36 -16.19 -9.37 -0.82
CA ARG A 36 -15.58 -10.45 -0.03
C ARG A 36 -14.27 -10.88 -0.66
N THR A 37 -14.29 -11.12 -1.97
CA THR A 37 -13.09 -11.46 -2.75
C THR A 37 -12.03 -10.38 -2.61
N VAL A 38 -12.42 -9.10 -2.65
CA VAL A 38 -11.50 -7.98 -2.39
C VAL A 38 -10.89 -8.05 -0.98
N GLY A 39 -11.70 -8.31 0.04
CA GLY A 39 -11.21 -8.49 1.42
C GLY A 39 -10.22 -9.65 1.56
N GLU A 40 -10.50 -10.78 0.91
CA GLU A 40 -9.60 -11.94 0.87
C GLU A 40 -8.28 -11.60 0.18
N ILE A 41 -8.33 -10.86 -0.94
CA ILE A 41 -7.13 -10.40 -1.65
C ILE A 41 -6.29 -9.46 -0.78
N ILE A 42 -6.91 -8.52 -0.07
CA ILE A 42 -6.20 -7.63 0.88
C ILE A 42 -5.51 -8.46 1.96
N ALA A 43 -6.22 -9.43 2.55
CA ALA A 43 -5.66 -10.30 3.58
C ALA A 43 -4.47 -11.13 3.05
N VAL A 44 -4.59 -11.71 1.85
CA VAL A 44 -3.50 -12.43 1.18
C VAL A 44 -2.32 -11.51 0.90
N SER A 45 -2.56 -10.31 0.37
CA SER A 45 -1.51 -9.34 0.07
C SER A 45 -0.71 -9.03 1.33
N LEU A 46 -1.37 -8.65 2.43
CA LEU A 46 -0.69 -8.33 3.68
C LEU A 46 0.02 -9.55 4.29
N ALA A 47 -0.61 -10.72 4.31
CA ALA A 47 0.00 -11.94 4.83
C ALA A 47 1.24 -12.39 4.05
N GLN A 48 1.32 -12.05 2.77
CA GLN A 48 2.45 -12.38 1.89
C GLN A 48 3.48 -11.25 1.76
N GLY A 49 3.33 -10.16 2.53
CA GLY A 49 4.22 -9.01 2.45
C GLY A 49 4.08 -8.18 1.16
N GLY A 50 2.96 -8.36 0.47
CA GLY A 50 2.55 -7.57 -0.69
C GLY A 50 2.15 -6.13 -0.34
N PRO A 51 1.72 -5.36 -1.35
CA PRO A 51 1.33 -3.97 -1.17
C PRO A 51 0.13 -3.86 -0.21
N SER A 52 0.19 -2.85 0.65
CA SER A 52 -0.92 -2.45 1.52
C SER A 52 -1.96 -1.63 0.75
N PRO A 53 -3.24 -1.68 1.12
CA PRO A 53 -4.26 -0.87 0.45
C PRO A 53 -4.01 0.64 0.57
N ALA A 54 -3.82 1.17 1.78
CA ALA A 54 -3.49 2.58 2.03
C ALA A 54 -4.37 3.64 1.31
N PHE A 55 -5.60 3.27 0.96
CA PHE A 55 -6.55 4.13 0.24
C PHE A 55 -7.91 4.26 0.93
N PHE A 56 -8.17 3.62 2.07
CA PHE A 56 -9.47 3.68 2.76
C PHE A 56 -9.68 5.04 3.44
N LYS A 57 -10.93 5.52 3.47
CA LYS A 57 -11.32 6.59 4.39
C LYS A 57 -11.23 6.13 5.85
N GLU A 58 -11.01 7.09 6.74
CA GLU A 58 -10.92 6.89 8.19
C GLU A 58 -12.13 6.13 8.75
N TRP A 59 -13.35 6.57 8.40
CA TRP A 59 -14.57 5.93 8.89
C TRP A 59 -14.73 4.48 8.39
N CYS A 60 -14.27 4.19 7.17
CA CYS A 60 -14.23 2.82 6.64
C CYS A 60 -13.25 1.97 7.45
N TYR A 61 -12.04 2.49 7.70
CA TYR A 61 -11.03 1.78 8.51
C TYR A 61 -11.54 1.48 9.92
N ASN A 62 -12.17 2.45 10.57
CA ASN A 62 -12.76 2.27 11.89
C ASN A 62 -13.83 1.17 11.89
N PHE A 63 -14.72 1.16 10.89
CA PHE A 63 -15.66 0.06 10.70
C PHE A 63 -14.97 -1.28 10.46
N LEU A 64 -13.88 -1.31 9.68
CA LEU A 64 -13.09 -2.52 9.44
C LEU A 64 -12.30 -2.99 10.68
N CYS A 65 -12.21 -2.19 11.74
CA CYS A 65 -11.66 -2.62 13.02
C CYS A 65 -12.78 -3.14 13.94
N SER A 66 -13.82 -2.32 14.16
CA SER A 66 -14.87 -2.58 15.16
C SER A 66 -16.03 -3.44 14.65
N GLY A 67 -16.37 -3.36 13.36
CA GLY A 67 -17.62 -3.86 12.78
C GLY A 67 -18.82 -2.94 13.01
N GLU A 68 -18.62 -1.77 13.59
CA GLU A 68 -19.67 -0.81 13.94
C GLU A 68 -19.38 0.58 13.37
N VAL A 69 -20.42 1.32 13.00
CA VAL A 69 -20.31 2.70 12.52
C VAL A 69 -20.61 3.66 13.67
N ASP A 70 -19.67 4.52 14.01
CA ASP A 70 -19.96 5.71 14.81
C ASP A 70 -20.52 6.82 13.90
N PHE A 71 -21.84 6.88 13.82
CA PHE A 71 -22.51 7.88 13.01
C PHE A 71 -22.14 9.31 13.44
N SER A 72 -21.84 9.56 14.72
CA SER A 72 -21.59 10.91 15.23
C SER A 72 -20.33 11.56 14.64
N CYS A 73 -19.38 10.74 14.20
CA CYS A 73 -18.12 11.18 13.60
C CYS A 73 -18.19 11.43 12.09
N LEU A 74 -19.29 11.05 11.42
CA LEU A 74 -19.42 11.21 9.96
C LEU A 74 -19.74 12.64 9.55
N SER A 75 -19.04 13.15 8.54
CA SER A 75 -19.25 14.48 7.98
C SER A 75 -19.41 14.45 6.45
N LYS A 76 -19.66 15.62 5.84
CA LYS A 76 -19.77 15.74 4.38
C LYS A 76 -18.49 15.35 3.65
N GLU A 77 -17.33 15.44 4.30
CA GLU A 77 -16.04 15.02 3.77
C GLU A 77 -15.92 13.50 3.62
N ASP A 78 -16.77 12.72 4.29
CA ASP A 78 -16.82 11.25 4.21
C ASP A 78 -17.63 10.73 3.03
N VAL A 79 -18.40 11.62 2.37
CA VAL A 79 -19.16 11.31 1.16
C VAL A 79 -18.21 11.27 -0.03
N ALA A 80 -18.22 10.15 -0.77
CA ALA A 80 -17.36 9.94 -1.92
C ALA A 80 -18.11 9.89 -3.25
N ASP A 81 -19.41 9.57 -3.23
CA ASP A 81 -20.21 9.52 -4.45
C ASP A 81 -20.56 10.93 -4.94
N VAL A 82 -20.47 11.10 -6.26
CA VAL A 82 -20.59 12.41 -6.92
C VAL A 82 -21.99 13.01 -6.76
N GLU A 83 -23.02 12.16 -6.78
CA GLU A 83 -24.42 12.59 -6.70
C GLU A 83 -24.75 13.19 -5.33
N SER A 84 -24.44 12.47 -4.26
CA SER A 84 -24.65 12.96 -2.89
C SER A 84 -23.77 14.17 -2.58
N SER A 85 -22.52 14.18 -3.06
CA SER A 85 -21.61 15.33 -2.91
C SER A 85 -22.19 16.59 -3.58
N LEU A 86 -22.72 16.44 -4.80
CA LEU A 86 -23.35 17.55 -5.52
C LEU A 86 -24.64 18.02 -4.82
N LEU A 87 -25.44 17.09 -4.29
CA LEU A 87 -26.64 17.42 -3.54
C LEU A 87 -26.30 18.21 -2.26
N ILE A 88 -25.25 17.81 -1.54
CA ILE A 88 -24.73 18.55 -0.38
C ILE A 88 -24.38 19.98 -0.80
N SER A 89 -23.57 20.17 -1.85
CA SER A 89 -23.21 21.51 -2.33
C SER A 89 -24.43 22.34 -2.73
N LYS A 90 -25.42 21.75 -3.42
CA LYS A 90 -26.67 22.43 -3.78
C LYS A 90 -27.46 22.89 -2.56
N VAL A 91 -27.53 22.08 -1.50
CA VAL A 91 -28.21 22.44 -0.24
C VAL A 91 -27.44 23.55 0.48
N GLU A 92 -26.11 23.46 0.53
CA GLU A 92 -25.24 24.47 1.13
C GLU A 92 -25.41 25.82 0.42
N ASP A 93 -25.34 25.84 -0.90
CA ASP A 93 -25.30 27.05 -1.74
C ASP A 93 -26.68 27.67 -2.00
N ALA A 94 -27.78 26.98 -1.68
CA ALA A 94 -29.13 27.47 -1.93
C ALA A 94 -29.36 28.84 -1.27
N ALA A 95 -29.71 29.87 -2.05
CA ALA A 95 -29.90 31.23 -1.53
C ALA A 95 -31.29 31.42 -0.89
N ASP A 96 -32.27 30.62 -1.28
CA ASP A 96 -33.67 30.74 -0.88
C ASP A 96 -34.38 29.39 -0.81
N ILE A 97 -35.61 29.42 -0.27
CA ILE A 97 -36.45 28.24 -0.10
C ILE A 97 -36.80 27.61 -1.46
N GLN A 98 -36.96 28.40 -2.52
CA GLN A 98 -37.34 27.89 -3.83
C GLN A 98 -36.22 27.02 -4.42
N SER A 99 -34.97 27.45 -4.25
CA SER A 99 -33.76 26.73 -4.64
C SER A 99 -33.61 25.41 -3.88
N LEU A 100 -33.96 25.38 -2.59
CA LEU A 100 -34.01 24.13 -1.82
C LEU A 100 -35.13 23.20 -2.29
N MET A 101 -36.32 23.75 -2.57
CA MET A 101 -37.48 22.97 -3.02
C MET A 101 -37.24 22.29 -4.38
N MET A 102 -36.33 22.80 -5.21
CA MET A 102 -35.92 22.14 -6.46
C MET A 102 -35.27 20.76 -6.24
N TRP A 103 -34.73 20.50 -5.04
CA TRP A 103 -34.06 19.26 -4.68
C TRP A 103 -34.79 18.50 -3.56
N ALA A 104 -36.06 18.84 -3.33
CA ALA A 104 -36.84 18.30 -2.21
C ALA A 104 -37.00 16.78 -2.32
N ASP A 105 -37.25 16.26 -3.53
CA ASP A 105 -37.44 14.82 -3.74
C ASP A 105 -36.14 14.06 -3.44
N GLU A 106 -34.99 14.57 -3.87
CA GLU A 106 -33.69 13.99 -3.59
C GLU A 106 -33.36 14.02 -2.09
N ILE A 107 -33.60 15.16 -1.42
CA ILE A 107 -33.43 15.29 0.04
C ILE A 107 -34.33 14.30 0.80
N VAL A 108 -35.60 14.18 0.40
CA VAL A 108 -36.56 13.26 1.02
C VAL A 108 -36.17 11.80 0.75
N SER A 109 -35.68 11.49 -0.45
CA SER A 109 -35.19 10.13 -0.79
C SER A 109 -33.97 9.72 0.02
N CYS A 110 -33.20 10.68 0.53
CA CYS A 110 -32.13 10.43 1.51
C CYS A 110 -32.67 10.14 2.93
N GLY A 111 -33.98 10.11 3.12
CA GLY A 111 -34.64 9.83 4.40
C GLY A 111 -34.83 11.06 5.29
N TYR A 112 -34.72 12.27 4.75
CA TYR A 112 -35.04 13.49 5.48
C TYR A 112 -36.57 13.65 5.62
N THR A 113 -37.08 13.63 6.86
CA THR A 113 -38.52 13.66 7.14
C THR A 113 -39.02 14.97 7.73
N ASN A 114 -38.12 15.89 8.08
CA ASN A 114 -38.49 17.18 8.66
C ASN A 114 -38.96 18.15 7.57
N GLN A 115 -39.60 19.24 7.98
CA GLN A 115 -39.97 20.30 7.05
C GLN A 115 -38.70 20.94 6.45
N ILE A 116 -38.63 21.03 5.13
CA ILE A 116 -37.51 21.69 4.44
C ILE A 116 -37.64 23.20 4.63
N LYS A 117 -36.64 23.79 5.26
CA LYS A 117 -36.51 25.22 5.55
C LYS A 117 -35.05 25.68 5.48
N MET A 118 -34.84 26.97 5.32
CA MET A 118 -33.49 27.56 5.23
C MET A 118 -32.63 27.35 6.49
N ASP A 119 -33.23 27.33 7.66
CA ASP A 119 -32.57 27.08 8.95
C ASP A 119 -32.24 25.59 9.18
N SER A 120 -32.77 24.69 8.36
CA SER A 120 -32.61 23.24 8.50
C SER A 120 -31.51 22.63 7.62
N LYS A 121 -30.71 23.46 6.91
CA LYS A 121 -29.68 23.00 5.95
C LYS A 121 -28.73 21.95 6.53
N GLU A 122 -28.20 22.19 7.72
CA GLU A 122 -27.30 21.25 8.38
C GLU A 122 -27.95 19.88 8.61
N SER A 123 -29.22 19.85 9.00
CA SER A 123 -29.95 18.60 9.20
C SER A 123 -30.26 17.87 7.89
N MET A 124 -30.44 18.60 6.78
CA MET A 124 -30.61 18.03 5.45
C MET A 124 -29.28 17.42 4.96
N ILE A 125 -28.18 18.17 5.05
CA ILE A 125 -26.82 17.68 4.73
C ILE A 125 -26.51 16.44 5.55
N ARG A 126 -26.83 16.46 6.85
CA ARG A 126 -26.66 15.31 7.74
C ARG A 126 -27.43 14.08 7.27
N ALA A 127 -28.68 14.23 6.83
CA ALA A 127 -29.45 13.12 6.27
C ALA A 127 -28.80 12.56 5.00
N ILE A 128 -28.31 13.43 4.10
CA ILE A 128 -27.60 13.02 2.88
C ILE A 128 -26.31 12.26 3.22
N VAL A 129 -25.51 12.74 4.18
CA VAL A 129 -24.29 12.06 4.66
C VAL A 129 -24.61 10.68 5.21
N LEU A 130 -25.62 10.58 6.07
CA LEU A 130 -26.05 9.29 6.64
C LEU A 130 -26.58 8.35 5.56
N HIS A 131 -27.36 8.85 4.60
CA HIS A 131 -27.84 8.04 3.47
C HIS A 131 -26.69 7.49 2.63
N SER A 132 -25.76 8.36 2.22
CA SER A 132 -24.59 7.99 1.39
C SER A 132 -23.68 6.97 2.07
N THR A 133 -23.46 7.10 3.39
CA THR A 133 -22.56 6.21 4.13
C THR A 133 -23.23 4.90 4.56
N THR A 134 -24.49 4.92 5.02
CA THR A 134 -25.20 3.73 5.49
C THR A 134 -25.42 2.69 4.40
N ARG A 135 -25.67 3.12 3.16
CA ARG A 135 -25.81 2.21 2.00
C ARG A 135 -24.54 1.44 1.66
N LEU A 136 -23.38 1.85 2.19
CA LEU A 136 -22.10 1.17 1.98
C LEU A 136 -21.79 0.12 3.05
N ILE A 137 -22.54 0.10 4.16
CA ILE A 137 -22.35 -0.85 5.26
C ILE A 137 -22.36 -2.31 4.77
N PRO A 138 -23.29 -2.76 3.89
CA PRO A 138 -23.28 -4.15 3.40
C PRO A 138 -21.99 -4.51 2.65
N MET A 139 -21.44 -3.59 1.86
CA MET A 139 -20.18 -3.77 1.14
C MET A 139 -19.01 -3.89 2.11
N LEU A 140 -18.96 -3.02 3.14
CA LEU A 140 -17.94 -3.08 4.18
C LEU A 140 -18.05 -4.35 5.04
N GLN A 141 -19.26 -4.82 5.36
CA GLN A 141 -19.48 -6.08 6.08
C GLN A 141 -18.93 -7.26 5.27
N GLN A 142 -19.23 -7.30 3.97
CA GLN A 142 -18.76 -8.35 3.08
C GLN A 142 -17.23 -8.29 2.91
N LEU A 143 -16.65 -7.09 2.79
CA LEU A 143 -15.20 -6.88 2.77
C LEU A 143 -14.53 -7.36 4.06
N ARG A 144 -15.08 -6.96 5.22
CA ARG A 144 -14.60 -7.38 6.55
C ARG A 144 -14.63 -8.91 6.67
N LYS A 145 -15.68 -9.57 6.21
CA LYS A 145 -15.77 -11.04 6.19
C LYS A 145 -14.65 -11.68 5.37
N GLY A 146 -14.30 -11.12 4.21
CA GLY A 146 -13.15 -11.59 3.43
C GLY A 146 -11.82 -11.41 4.17
N MET A 147 -11.67 -10.30 4.88
CA MET A 147 -10.51 -9.98 5.70
C MET A 147 -10.39 -10.84 6.98
N GLU A 148 -11.35 -11.71 7.30
CA GLU A 148 -11.19 -12.68 8.40
C GLU A 148 -10.10 -13.71 8.09
N LEU A 149 -9.73 -13.86 6.80
CA LEU A 149 -8.63 -14.71 6.37
C LEU A 149 -7.32 -14.34 7.08
N TYR A 150 -6.58 -15.36 7.52
CA TYR A 150 -5.38 -15.22 8.35
C TYR A 150 -5.59 -14.47 9.69
N GLY A 151 -6.84 -14.24 10.11
CA GLY A 151 -7.15 -13.53 11.35
C GLY A 151 -6.89 -12.03 11.30
N LEU A 152 -6.79 -11.42 10.11
CA LEU A 152 -6.46 -10.00 9.95
C LEU A 152 -7.45 -9.08 10.68
N VAL A 153 -8.75 -9.37 10.61
CA VAL A 153 -9.79 -8.62 11.37
C VAL A 153 -9.51 -8.61 12.88
N ASN A 154 -9.13 -9.75 13.46
CA ASN A 154 -8.84 -9.84 14.89
C ASN A 154 -7.57 -9.04 15.23
N LEU A 155 -6.55 -9.11 14.36
CA LEU A 155 -5.31 -8.35 14.53
C LEU A 155 -5.57 -6.83 14.53
N MET A 156 -6.39 -6.36 13.59
CA MET A 156 -6.79 -4.96 13.46
C MET A 156 -7.62 -4.49 14.65
N ALA A 157 -8.55 -5.32 15.15
CA ALA A 157 -9.34 -4.99 16.33
C ALA A 157 -8.48 -4.81 17.59
N VAL A 158 -7.40 -5.60 17.74
CA VAL A 158 -6.47 -5.51 18.87
C VAL A 158 -5.45 -4.38 18.70
N ASN A 159 -5.04 -4.07 17.46
CA ASN A 159 -3.97 -3.12 17.15
C ASN A 159 -4.38 -2.05 16.11
N PRO A 160 -5.48 -1.29 16.32
CA PRO A 160 -6.01 -0.37 15.31
C PRO A 160 -5.01 0.73 14.96
N GLU A 161 -4.30 1.30 15.93
CA GLU A 161 -3.32 2.35 15.65
C GLU A 161 -2.11 1.83 14.86
N ALA A 162 -1.66 0.61 15.14
CA ALA A 162 -0.52 0.03 14.43
C ALA A 162 -0.88 -0.28 12.97
N CYS A 163 -2.05 -0.87 12.74
CA CYS A 163 -2.51 -1.24 11.41
C CYS A 163 -2.97 -0.04 10.56
N HIS A 164 -3.25 1.12 11.16
CA HIS A 164 -3.86 2.29 10.49
C HIS A 164 -3.18 2.66 9.17
N SER A 165 -1.85 2.81 9.21
CA SER A 165 -1.04 3.20 8.04
C SER A 165 -1.08 2.21 6.87
N LEU A 166 -1.49 0.95 7.08
CA LEU A 166 -1.68 -0.01 5.98
C LEU A 166 -2.95 0.25 5.19
N PHE A 167 -3.94 0.90 5.79
CA PHE A 167 -5.29 1.00 5.23
C PHE A 167 -5.64 2.42 4.82
N VAL A 168 -5.28 3.42 5.62
CA VAL A 168 -5.66 4.82 5.37
C VAL A 168 -4.52 5.57 4.68
N PRO A 169 -4.80 6.46 3.71
CA PRO A 169 -3.79 7.32 3.12
C PRO A 169 -3.02 8.11 4.16
N GLY A 170 -1.70 8.06 4.06
CA GLY A 170 -0.82 8.75 4.97
C GLY A 170 0.64 8.43 4.70
N LYS A 171 1.52 8.89 5.59
CA LYS A 171 2.93 8.49 5.54
C LYS A 171 3.05 7.06 6.07
N ILE A 172 2.94 6.09 5.17
CA ILE A 172 3.45 4.74 5.43
C ILE A 172 4.93 4.92 5.76
N LEU A 173 5.39 4.26 6.82
CA LEU A 173 6.82 4.20 7.11
C LEU A 173 7.50 3.44 5.96
N LYS A 174 7.97 4.20 4.97
CA LYS A 174 8.75 3.67 3.86
C LYS A 174 10.06 3.12 4.44
N PRO A 175 10.49 1.90 4.04
CA PRO A 175 11.82 1.44 4.38
C PRO A 175 12.85 2.35 3.72
N ASP A 176 13.82 2.81 4.49
CA ASP A 176 14.98 3.55 4.01
C ASP A 176 16.22 2.63 3.94
N ALA A 177 17.32 3.14 3.38
CA ALA A 177 18.56 2.38 3.27
C ALA A 177 19.04 1.90 4.65
N ASP A 178 18.95 2.76 5.66
CA ASP A 178 19.41 2.48 7.03
C ASP A 178 18.61 1.34 7.68
N PHE A 179 17.30 1.28 7.49
CA PHE A 179 16.45 0.21 7.97
C PHE A 179 16.87 -1.16 7.41
N ILE A 180 17.09 -1.25 6.10
CA ILE A 180 17.52 -2.50 5.45
C ILE A 180 18.91 -2.90 5.97
N MET A 181 19.84 -1.95 6.06
CA MET A 181 21.20 -2.23 6.52
C MET A 181 21.24 -2.65 7.99
N MET A 182 20.44 -2.03 8.87
CA MET A 182 20.33 -2.41 10.28
C MET A 182 19.61 -3.77 10.47
N SER A 183 18.79 -4.18 9.50
CA SER A 183 18.14 -5.49 9.47
C SER A 183 19.06 -6.58 8.95
N CYS A 184 20.07 -6.25 8.13
CA CYS A 184 21.03 -7.21 7.60
C CYS A 184 21.91 -7.83 8.70
N GLN A 185 22.06 -9.15 8.64
CA GLN A 185 22.94 -9.96 9.48
C GLN A 185 23.90 -10.76 8.57
N PRO A 186 25.05 -10.18 8.19
CA PRO A 186 26.04 -10.87 7.38
C PRO A 186 26.73 -12.00 8.15
N HIS A 187 26.76 -13.17 7.53
CA HIS A 187 27.51 -14.33 8.00
C HIS A 187 28.88 -14.32 7.34
N PHE A 188 29.79 -13.55 7.92
CA PHE A 188 31.15 -13.43 7.41
C PHE A 188 31.95 -14.72 7.60
N SER A 189 32.86 -14.95 6.66
CA SER A 189 34.00 -15.86 6.81
C SER A 189 34.88 -15.46 8.00
N GLU A 190 35.82 -16.35 8.35
CA GLU A 190 36.72 -16.14 9.48
C GLU A 190 37.41 -14.76 9.42
N LYS A 191 37.46 -14.10 10.58
CA LYS A 191 37.99 -12.76 10.74
C LYS A 191 39.47 -12.69 10.34
N GLY A 192 39.83 -11.69 9.55
CA GLY A 192 41.18 -11.46 9.06
C GLY A 192 41.47 -12.09 7.69
N THR A 193 40.59 -12.97 7.19
CA THR A 193 40.77 -13.63 5.88
C THR A 193 40.55 -12.68 4.70
N SER A 194 41.08 -13.04 3.53
CA SER A 194 40.75 -12.34 2.29
C SER A 194 39.26 -12.46 1.94
N ARG A 195 38.63 -13.60 2.29
CA ARG A 195 37.19 -13.83 2.11
C ARG A 195 36.36 -12.80 2.88
N GLU A 196 36.60 -12.63 4.19
CA GLU A 196 35.90 -11.63 5.02
C GLU A 196 36.01 -10.21 4.42
N ARG A 197 37.19 -9.83 3.92
CA ARG A 197 37.39 -8.49 3.33
C ARG A 197 36.51 -8.28 2.10
N THR A 198 36.43 -9.28 1.22
CA THR A 198 35.59 -9.20 0.02
C THR A 198 34.10 -9.19 0.38
N GLU A 199 33.68 -9.99 1.35
CA GLU A 199 32.29 -10.03 1.82
C GLU A 199 31.85 -8.70 2.43
N ARG A 200 32.70 -8.09 3.26
CA ARG A 200 32.43 -6.76 3.82
C ARG A 200 32.34 -5.68 2.76
N LYS A 201 33.16 -5.80 1.71
CA LYS A 201 33.10 -4.92 0.54
C LYS A 201 31.76 -5.04 -0.20
N ILE A 202 31.21 -6.26 -0.33
CA ILE A 202 29.88 -6.48 -0.92
C ILE A 202 28.78 -5.84 -0.07
N ILE A 203 28.85 -5.93 1.26
CA ILE A 203 27.89 -5.24 2.14
C ILE A 203 27.97 -3.72 2.00
N ASN A 204 29.17 -3.15 1.86
CA ASN A 204 29.32 -1.72 1.58
C ASN A 204 28.70 -1.35 0.22
N PHE A 205 28.90 -2.17 -0.81
CA PHE A 205 28.24 -1.94 -2.11
C PHE A 205 26.72 -2.02 -2.03
N LEU A 206 26.16 -2.91 -1.19
CA LEU A 206 24.72 -2.95 -0.94
C LEU A 206 24.25 -1.64 -0.29
N GLN A 207 24.98 -1.13 0.70
CA GLN A 207 24.67 0.16 1.33
C GLN A 207 24.71 1.30 0.31
N ASP A 208 25.78 1.41 -0.48
CA ASP A 208 25.94 2.44 -1.52
C ASP A 208 24.78 2.37 -2.54
N PHE A 209 24.40 1.17 -2.96
CA PHE A 209 23.29 0.93 -3.88
C PHE A 209 21.94 1.37 -3.32
N LEU A 210 21.65 1.03 -2.06
CA LEU A 210 20.43 1.45 -1.38
C LEU A 210 20.35 2.97 -1.23
N GLN A 211 21.45 3.61 -0.84
CA GLN A 211 21.52 5.06 -0.69
C GLN A 211 21.35 5.79 -2.04
N GLU A 212 21.91 5.24 -3.13
CA GLU A 212 21.75 5.80 -4.47
C GLU A 212 20.29 5.73 -4.95
N ILE A 213 19.60 4.61 -4.69
CA ILE A 213 18.17 4.45 -4.97
C ILE A 213 17.36 5.48 -4.17
N GLU A 214 17.60 5.57 -2.86
CA GLU A 214 16.87 6.47 -1.97
C GLU A 214 17.05 7.95 -2.36
N ALA A 215 18.26 8.36 -2.74
CA ALA A 215 18.54 9.71 -3.21
C ALA A 215 17.83 10.03 -4.53
N SER A 216 17.72 9.04 -5.42
CA SER A 216 17.02 9.15 -6.70
C SER A 216 15.50 9.32 -6.50
N GLU A 217 14.92 8.60 -5.53
CA GLU A 217 13.50 8.75 -5.16
C GLU A 217 13.17 10.16 -4.68
N LYS A 218 13.95 10.70 -3.73
CA LYS A 218 13.76 12.05 -3.18
C LYS A 218 13.84 13.12 -4.27
N THR A 219 14.75 12.92 -5.22
CA THR A 219 14.92 13.82 -6.37
C THR A 219 13.69 13.76 -7.28
N SER A 220 13.19 12.57 -7.60
CA SER A 220 12.00 12.38 -8.43
C SER A 220 10.72 12.96 -7.79
N GLU A 221 10.52 12.77 -6.48
CA GLU A 221 9.38 13.35 -5.73
C GLU A 221 9.45 14.89 -5.73
N THR A 222 10.65 15.47 -5.66
CA THR A 222 10.83 16.92 -5.71
C THR A 222 10.47 17.49 -7.09
N PHE A 223 10.84 16.80 -8.17
CA PHE A 223 10.51 17.23 -9.53
C PHE A 223 9.02 17.06 -9.86
N SER A 224 8.37 15.98 -9.40
CA SER A 224 6.93 15.79 -9.61
C SER A 224 6.09 16.88 -8.94
N ASN A 225 6.48 17.29 -7.72
CA ASN A 225 5.78 18.34 -6.97
C ASN A 225 5.91 19.74 -7.62
N ILE A 226 6.86 19.93 -8.55
CA ILE A 226 7.04 21.18 -9.31
C ILE A 226 6.17 21.17 -10.58
N THR A 227 5.80 20.00 -11.11
CA THR A 227 5.10 19.84 -12.39
C THR A 227 3.59 19.62 -12.29
N ASP A 228 3.01 19.57 -11.08
CA ASP A 228 1.55 19.42 -10.88
C ASP A 228 0.71 20.68 -11.19
N GLY A 229 1.25 21.54 -12.06
CA GLY A 229 0.48 22.50 -12.83
C GLY A 229 0.60 22.16 -14.31
N ASN A 230 -0.44 21.51 -14.86
CA ASN A 230 -0.73 21.40 -16.29
C ASN A 230 -0.03 20.26 -17.07
N THR A 231 -0.71 19.12 -17.26
CA THR A 231 -1.19 18.59 -18.57
C THR A 231 -1.62 17.13 -18.46
N GLY A 232 -2.80 16.82 -19.01
CA GLY A 232 -3.28 15.46 -19.19
C GLY A 232 -2.72 14.81 -20.47
N GLY A 233 -2.61 13.48 -20.41
CA GLY A 233 -2.61 12.59 -21.57
C GLY A 233 -1.24 12.19 -22.14
N ALA A 234 -0.81 10.96 -21.86
CA ALA A 234 -0.42 9.93 -22.84
C ALA A 234 0.19 8.72 -22.11
N GLY A 235 -0.39 7.54 -22.32
CA GLY A 235 0.07 6.27 -21.77
C GLY A 235 1.39 5.81 -22.39
N GLY A 236 2.50 6.31 -21.88
CA GLY A 236 3.82 5.68 -22.02
C GLY A 236 4.04 4.75 -20.83
N GLU A 237 4.50 3.52 -21.09
CA GLU A 237 5.04 2.62 -20.07
C GLU A 237 6.08 3.38 -19.23
N LYS A 238 5.69 3.80 -18.02
CA LYS A 238 6.64 4.36 -17.06
C LYS A 238 7.62 3.23 -16.75
N SER A 239 8.85 3.34 -17.25
CA SER A 239 9.98 2.54 -16.74
C SER A 239 10.07 2.81 -15.25
N GLU A 240 9.48 1.94 -14.41
CA GLU A 240 9.46 2.10 -12.96
C GLU A 240 10.90 2.30 -12.45
N SER A 241 11.14 3.46 -11.86
CA SER A 241 12.34 3.70 -11.08
C SER A 241 12.38 2.67 -9.95
N LEU A 242 13.56 2.10 -9.74
CA LEU A 242 13.77 1.20 -8.60
C LEU A 242 13.58 2.02 -7.31
N ALA A 243 12.99 1.42 -6.29
CA ALA A 243 12.78 2.05 -5.00
C ALA A 243 13.28 1.12 -3.88
N VAL A 244 13.64 1.68 -2.72
CA VAL A 244 14.19 0.93 -1.57
C VAL A 244 13.23 -0.17 -1.13
N GLN A 245 11.93 0.11 -1.13
CA GLN A 245 10.88 -0.88 -0.85
C GLN A 245 10.92 -2.10 -1.80
N HIS A 246 11.35 -1.93 -3.06
CA HIS A 246 11.48 -3.05 -4.00
C HIS A 246 12.66 -3.94 -3.62
N VAL A 247 13.74 -3.36 -3.08
CA VAL A 247 14.87 -4.14 -2.57
C VAL A 247 14.44 -4.92 -1.33
N LEU A 248 13.75 -4.29 -0.37
CA LEU A 248 13.22 -4.99 0.80
C LEU A 248 12.29 -6.14 0.41
N GLN A 249 11.35 -5.88 -0.51
CA GLN A 249 10.41 -6.88 -1.02
C GLN A 249 11.13 -8.02 -1.71
N TRP A 250 12.15 -7.73 -2.53
CA TRP A 250 12.94 -8.78 -3.17
C TRP A 250 13.70 -9.63 -2.16
N MET A 251 14.31 -9.04 -1.13
CA MET A 251 15.09 -9.76 -0.12
C MET A 251 14.23 -10.60 0.84
N THR A 252 13.00 -10.18 1.11
CA THR A 252 12.21 -10.69 2.26
C THR A 252 10.78 -11.11 1.92
N GLY A 253 10.32 -10.82 0.70
CA GLY A 253 8.91 -10.90 0.32
C GLY A 253 8.07 -9.74 0.85
N GLN A 254 8.59 -8.96 1.80
CA GLN A 254 7.88 -7.90 2.51
C GLN A 254 8.25 -6.51 1.95
N SER A 255 7.28 -5.73 1.45
CA SER A 255 7.54 -4.40 0.89
C SER A 255 7.48 -3.26 1.91
N HIS A 256 7.00 -3.52 3.12
CA HIS A 256 6.84 -2.50 4.18
C HIS A 256 7.62 -2.86 5.46
N VAL A 257 7.95 -1.86 6.26
CA VAL A 257 8.56 -2.09 7.59
C VAL A 257 7.55 -2.88 8.44
N PRO A 258 7.99 -3.93 9.19
CA PRO A 258 7.09 -4.64 10.11
C PRO A 258 6.43 -3.69 11.10
N ILE A 259 5.12 -3.86 11.26
CA ILE A 259 4.26 -2.89 11.95
C ILE A 259 4.13 -3.23 13.43
N LEU A 260 4.10 -4.52 13.76
CA LEU A 260 4.05 -4.94 15.15
C LEU A 260 5.43 -4.72 15.80
N PRO A 261 5.49 -4.11 16.99
CA PRO A 261 6.75 -3.85 17.68
C PRO A 261 7.63 -5.11 17.85
N ASP A 262 7.00 -6.24 18.15
CA ASP A 262 7.71 -7.51 18.33
C ASP A 262 8.23 -8.08 17.00
N GLU A 263 7.47 -8.00 15.91
CA GLU A 263 7.96 -8.38 14.58
C GLU A 263 9.15 -7.50 14.18
N LYS A 264 9.04 -6.18 14.39
CA LYS A 264 10.10 -5.22 14.07
C LYS A 264 11.40 -5.50 14.85
N ARG A 265 11.31 -5.93 16.11
CA ARG A 265 12.48 -6.29 16.94
C ARG A 265 13.20 -7.53 16.43
N HIS A 266 12.47 -8.49 15.89
CA HIS A 266 13.00 -9.78 15.43
C HIS A 266 13.25 -9.84 13.93
N PHE A 267 12.90 -8.79 13.19
CA PHE A 267 13.12 -8.72 11.76
C PHE A 267 14.62 -8.68 11.43
N LYS A 268 15.09 -9.75 10.77
CA LYS A 268 16.50 -9.93 10.38
C LYS A 268 16.58 -10.49 8.98
N ILE A 269 17.55 -9.99 8.22
CA ILE A 269 17.86 -10.42 6.86
C ILE A 269 19.21 -11.11 6.89
N THR A 270 19.22 -12.42 6.71
CA THR A 270 20.46 -13.21 6.70
C THR A 270 21.20 -13.00 5.38
N CYS A 271 22.42 -12.45 5.44
CA CYS A 271 23.28 -12.29 4.26
C CYS A 271 24.37 -13.36 4.26
N LYS A 272 24.43 -14.16 3.19
CA LYS A 272 25.44 -15.21 2.96
C LYS A 272 26.28 -14.88 1.75
N PHE A 273 27.44 -15.49 1.66
CA PHE A 273 28.41 -15.23 0.61
C PHE A 273 28.86 -16.54 -0.02
N ASP A 274 28.66 -16.64 -1.32
CA ASP A 274 29.03 -17.80 -2.09
C ASP A 274 30.35 -17.56 -2.85
N HIS A 275 31.38 -18.29 -2.45
CA HIS A 275 32.71 -18.25 -3.07
C HIS A 275 32.91 -19.35 -4.13
N GLU A 276 32.00 -20.31 -4.19
CA GLU A 276 32.17 -21.61 -4.86
C GLU A 276 31.32 -21.73 -6.12
N CYS A 277 30.86 -20.61 -6.69
CA CYS A 277 30.03 -20.62 -7.91
C CYS A 277 30.69 -21.36 -9.07
N LYS A 278 32.03 -21.32 -9.20
CA LYS A 278 32.82 -22.03 -10.23
C LYS A 278 32.90 -23.54 -10.01
N GLU A 279 32.71 -24.01 -8.79
CA GLU A 279 32.71 -25.46 -8.50
C GLU A 279 31.37 -26.09 -8.86
N ARG A 280 30.29 -25.28 -8.88
CA ARG A 280 28.93 -25.74 -9.18
C ARG A 280 28.54 -25.57 -10.65
N LEU A 281 29.11 -24.58 -11.34
CA LEU A 281 28.81 -24.26 -12.74
C LEU A 281 30.11 -24.07 -13.51
N GLU A 282 30.39 -25.00 -14.43
CA GLU A 282 31.50 -24.86 -15.38
C GLU A 282 31.25 -23.65 -16.32
N ASP A 283 32.28 -22.81 -16.49
CA ASP A 283 32.35 -21.66 -17.40
C ASP A 283 31.11 -20.74 -17.45
N HIS A 284 30.93 -19.91 -16.41
CA HIS A 284 29.93 -18.85 -16.37
C HIS A 284 30.57 -17.45 -16.25
N SER A 285 29.93 -16.45 -16.87
CA SER A 285 30.39 -15.05 -16.89
C SER A 285 29.68 -14.14 -15.89
N ILE A 286 28.58 -14.61 -15.29
CA ILE A 286 27.76 -13.84 -14.35
C ILE A 286 27.05 -14.78 -13.38
N CYS A 287 26.81 -14.31 -12.16
CA CYS A 287 25.88 -14.94 -11.22
C CYS A 287 24.96 -13.88 -10.64
N TYR A 288 23.68 -14.23 -10.48
CA TYR A 288 22.73 -13.42 -9.74
C TYR A 288 22.67 -13.86 -8.27
N PRO A 289 22.42 -12.93 -7.33
CA PRO A 289 22.11 -13.29 -5.97
C PRO A 289 20.88 -14.20 -5.89
N VAL A 290 20.92 -15.13 -4.94
CA VAL A 290 19.80 -16.03 -4.67
C VAL A 290 19.09 -15.57 -3.42
N VAL A 291 17.76 -15.46 -3.49
CA VAL A 291 16.93 -15.09 -2.34
C VAL A 291 16.00 -16.21 -1.95
N SER A 292 15.92 -16.47 -0.64
CA SER A 292 14.87 -17.22 0.01
C SER A 292 14.07 -16.26 0.89
N ALA A 293 12.96 -15.73 0.35
CA ALA A 293 12.11 -14.77 1.04
C ALA A 293 11.52 -15.36 2.34
N CYS A 294 11.11 -16.64 2.32
CA CYS A 294 10.55 -17.32 3.49
C CYS A 294 11.49 -17.39 4.70
N THR A 295 12.80 -17.35 4.45
CA THR A 295 13.83 -17.37 5.51
C THR A 295 14.57 -16.03 5.60
N CYS A 296 14.07 -14.99 4.93
CA CYS A 296 14.71 -13.68 4.79
C CYS A 296 16.22 -13.79 4.50
N THR A 297 16.60 -14.69 3.58
CA THR A 297 18.01 -15.01 3.31
C THR A 297 18.41 -14.59 1.91
N VAL A 298 19.50 -13.83 1.80
CA VAL A 298 20.11 -13.45 0.52
C VAL A 298 21.52 -14.01 0.45
N THR A 299 21.86 -14.65 -0.66
CA THR A 299 23.20 -15.19 -0.92
C THR A 299 23.84 -14.45 -2.08
N PHE A 300 24.95 -13.76 -1.81
CA PHE A 300 25.70 -12.96 -2.79
C PHE A 300 26.81 -13.80 -3.44
N PRO A 301 26.87 -13.86 -4.79
CA PRO A 301 27.96 -14.55 -5.50
C PRO A 301 29.22 -13.68 -5.52
N VAL A 302 30.20 -14.04 -4.69
CA VAL A 302 31.35 -13.17 -4.39
C VAL A 302 32.20 -12.87 -5.62
N GLN A 303 32.39 -13.85 -6.50
CA GLN A 303 33.33 -13.74 -7.62
C GLN A 303 32.97 -12.67 -8.67
N HIS A 304 31.70 -12.26 -8.75
CA HIS A 304 31.18 -11.35 -9.78
C HIS A 304 30.78 -9.97 -9.24
N LEU A 305 31.07 -9.71 -7.96
CA LEU A 305 30.68 -8.49 -7.23
C LEU A 305 31.92 -7.72 -6.72
N ASP A 306 33.01 -7.74 -7.49
CA ASP A 306 34.30 -7.15 -7.12
C ASP A 306 34.35 -5.63 -7.32
N MET A 307 33.54 -5.08 -8.21
CA MET A 307 33.38 -3.64 -8.45
C MET A 307 31.92 -3.19 -8.23
N TYR A 308 31.75 -1.95 -7.74
CA TYR A 308 30.41 -1.39 -7.51
C TYR A 308 29.57 -1.34 -8.80
N THR A 309 30.19 -1.05 -9.95
CA THR A 309 29.52 -1.04 -11.25
C THR A 309 28.94 -2.41 -11.62
N MET A 310 29.69 -3.49 -11.38
CA MET A 310 29.20 -4.86 -11.58
C MET A 310 28.09 -5.21 -10.60
N PHE A 311 28.28 -4.85 -9.32
CA PHE A 311 27.26 -5.01 -8.29
C PHE A 311 25.93 -4.38 -8.70
N LYS A 312 25.95 -3.12 -9.15
CA LYS A 312 24.75 -2.40 -9.60
C LYS A 312 24.12 -3.02 -10.84
N THR A 313 24.92 -3.42 -11.83
CA THR A 313 24.45 -4.09 -13.06
C THR A 313 23.79 -5.43 -12.77
N ILE A 314 24.24 -6.15 -11.74
CA ILE A 314 23.65 -7.44 -11.31
C ILE A 314 22.41 -7.22 -10.44
N MET A 315 22.49 -6.33 -9.45
CA MET A 315 21.42 -6.11 -8.47
C MET A 315 20.18 -5.46 -9.08
N SER A 316 20.35 -4.48 -9.99
CA SER A 316 19.21 -3.78 -10.60
C SER A 316 18.22 -4.72 -11.31
N PRO A 317 18.65 -5.61 -12.22
CA PRO A 317 17.77 -6.62 -12.81
C PRO A 317 17.37 -7.71 -11.82
N ALA A 318 18.22 -8.10 -10.85
CA ALA A 318 17.84 -9.09 -9.83
C ALA A 318 16.63 -8.62 -9.02
N VAL A 319 16.60 -7.36 -8.58
CA VAL A 319 15.47 -6.80 -7.83
C VAL A 319 14.27 -6.59 -8.75
N ARG A 320 14.46 -6.13 -9.99
CA ARG A 320 13.36 -5.86 -10.93
C ARG A 320 12.64 -7.12 -11.40
N TYR A 321 13.38 -8.19 -11.68
CA TYR A 321 12.86 -9.37 -12.37
C TYR A 321 12.91 -10.65 -11.53
N GLY A 322 13.72 -10.68 -10.46
CA GLY A 322 13.89 -11.85 -9.61
C GLY A 322 12.72 -12.13 -8.67
N GLY A 323 11.73 -11.22 -8.58
CA GLY A 323 10.48 -11.45 -7.83
C GLY A 323 9.46 -12.32 -8.56
N GLY A 324 9.68 -12.65 -9.84
CA GLY A 324 8.84 -13.61 -10.55
C GLY A 324 9.20 -15.03 -10.14
N PHE A 325 8.22 -15.83 -9.72
CA PHE A 325 8.36 -17.27 -9.45
C PHE A 325 8.75 -18.07 -10.71
N HIS A 326 9.94 -17.87 -11.24
CA HIS A 326 10.51 -18.75 -12.25
C HIS A 326 11.31 -19.79 -11.49
N ARG A 327 10.67 -20.94 -11.24
CA ARG A 327 11.38 -22.19 -10.98
C ARG A 327 12.41 -22.37 -12.10
N VAL A 328 13.68 -22.46 -11.74
CA VAL A 328 14.67 -23.26 -12.48
C VAL A 328 14.84 -24.54 -11.69
#